data_AF-A0A2M8PGE7-F1
#
_entry.id   AF-A0A2M8PGE7-F1
#
_cell.length_a   1.000
_cell.length_b   1.000
_cell.length_c   1.000
_cell.angle_alpha   90.00
_cell.angle_beta   90.00
_cell.angle_gamma   90.00
#
_symmetry.space_group_name_H-M   'P 1'
#
loop_
_entity.id
_entity.type
_entity.pdbx_description
1 polymer ?
#
loop_
_entity_poly.entity_id
_entity_poly.type
_entity_poly.pdbx_seq_one_letter_code
_entity_poly.pdbx_strand_id
1 'polypeptide(L)'
;MRRSGLIVLLTLIAALGLALLLSVHVLARGIQGAESFVQAAASPAFGTVWAINALVMLAFALFIAQAGRAASRVLLTVLSALLIGGLLLLIISPERAGSAYTALLTGPLSRLNRWASWIDDAIGLTLVALAITLVFKAKLFSLGAEGQIFLGALASGLVALFVQGLPAALHLSLAVGAGALVGTLWGLIPGVLRAYLGANELVATLMLNPIAALFYGLILERIRLPQSGAMASALFPESALLPRLIPAT
;
A
#
# COMPACT_ATOMS: atom_id res chain seq x y z
N MET A 1 5.00 -2.35 20.40
CA MET A 1 4.31 -3.66 20.45
C MET A 1 3.79 -4.17 19.08
N ARG A 2 4.51 -4.01 17.95
CA ARG A 2 3.97 -4.42 16.61
C ARG A 2 4.99 -5.05 15.65
N ARG A 3 6.07 -5.65 16.18
CA ARG A 3 6.97 -6.53 15.40
C ARG A 3 6.29 -7.84 14.98
N SER A 4 5.03 -8.07 15.38
CA SER A 4 4.41 -9.38 15.28
C SER A 4 3.97 -9.71 13.86
N GLY A 5 3.37 -8.82 13.07
CA GLY A 5 2.68 -9.23 11.82
C GLY A 5 3.54 -9.96 10.78
N LEU A 6 4.64 -9.37 10.34
CA LEU A 6 5.52 -9.96 9.31
C LEU A 6 6.39 -11.07 9.89
N ILE A 7 6.85 -10.94 11.14
CA ILE A 7 7.57 -12.03 11.81
C ILE A 7 6.62 -13.22 11.91
N VAL A 8 5.39 -13.05 12.41
CA VAL A 8 4.34 -14.08 12.49
C VAL A 8 4.02 -14.64 11.13
N LEU A 9 3.90 -13.83 10.07
CA LEU A 9 3.66 -14.34 8.72
C LEU A 9 4.85 -15.17 8.20
N LEU A 10 6.09 -14.73 8.44
CA LEU A 10 7.29 -15.45 8.04
C LEU A 10 7.53 -16.69 8.90
N THR A 11 7.27 -16.66 10.22
CA THR A 11 7.27 -17.86 11.06
C THR A 11 6.15 -18.80 10.64
N LEU A 12 5.00 -18.30 10.22
CA LEU A 12 3.91 -19.13 9.72
C LEU A 12 4.25 -19.77 8.37
N ILE A 13 4.83 -19.03 7.42
CA ILE A 13 5.26 -19.57 6.12
C ILE A 13 6.42 -20.54 6.30
N ALA A 14 7.41 -20.21 7.14
CA ALA A 14 8.52 -21.10 7.46
C ALA A 14 8.04 -22.34 8.21
N ALA A 15 7.09 -22.20 9.14
CA ALA A 15 6.46 -23.32 9.81
C ALA A 15 5.66 -24.16 8.81
N LEU A 16 4.93 -23.57 7.87
CA LEU A 16 4.19 -24.29 6.83
C LEU A 16 5.13 -25.03 5.87
N GLY A 17 6.22 -24.37 5.46
CA GLY A 17 7.24 -24.95 4.59
C GLY A 17 8.00 -26.07 5.28
N LEU A 18 8.40 -25.88 6.54
CA LEU A 18 9.04 -26.92 7.35
C LEU A 18 8.07 -28.08 7.60
N ALA A 19 6.81 -27.79 7.88
CA ALA A 19 5.74 -28.76 8.05
C ALA A 19 5.50 -29.56 6.76
N LEU A 20 5.43 -28.91 5.60
CA LEU A 20 5.31 -29.56 4.29
C LEU A 20 6.55 -30.40 3.98
N LEU A 21 7.76 -29.88 4.23
CA LEU A 21 9.02 -30.61 4.04
C LEU A 21 9.12 -31.81 4.97
N LEU A 22 8.71 -31.67 6.23
CA LEU A 22 8.65 -32.78 7.18
C LEU A 22 7.60 -33.80 6.74
N SER A 23 6.44 -33.37 6.25
CA SER A 23 5.40 -34.25 5.71
C SER A 23 5.87 -35.00 4.46
N VAL A 24 6.53 -34.33 3.53
CA VAL A 24 7.14 -34.92 2.32
C VAL A 24 8.31 -35.83 2.67
N HIS A 25 9.15 -35.46 3.65
CA HIS A 25 10.25 -36.30 4.15
C HIS A 25 9.72 -37.56 4.83
N VAL A 26 8.65 -37.42 5.61
CA VAL A 26 7.89 -38.49 6.25
C VAL A 26 7.16 -39.37 5.23
N LEU A 27 6.72 -38.84 4.09
CA LEU A 27 6.17 -39.61 2.98
C LEU A 27 7.27 -40.34 2.19
N ALA A 28 8.40 -39.68 1.94
CA ALA A 28 9.52 -40.21 1.17
C ALA A 28 10.36 -41.26 1.93
N ARG A 29 10.56 -41.06 3.24
CA ARG A 29 11.17 -42.04 4.18
C ARG A 29 10.11 -42.78 5.01
N GLY A 30 8.84 -42.61 4.66
CA GLY A 30 7.72 -43.27 5.31
C GLY A 30 7.84 -44.78 5.20
N ILE A 31 7.02 -45.47 5.96
CA ILE A 31 7.08 -46.92 6.15
C ILE A 31 6.95 -47.60 4.77
N GLN A 32 8.08 -47.96 4.17
CA GLN A 32 8.13 -48.57 2.85
C GLN A 32 7.82 -50.07 2.98
N GLY A 33 7.05 -50.61 2.04
CA GLY A 33 6.65 -52.02 2.05
C GLY A 33 5.49 -52.38 2.97
N ALA A 34 4.77 -51.38 3.52
CA ALA A 34 3.47 -51.62 4.16
C ALA A 34 2.36 -51.64 3.12
N GLU A 35 1.78 -52.82 2.87
CA GLU A 35 0.65 -52.98 1.93
C GLU A 35 -0.70 -52.65 2.58
N SER A 36 -0.73 -52.51 3.91
CA SER A 36 -1.92 -52.18 4.67
C SER A 36 -1.63 -51.19 5.81
N PHE A 37 -2.64 -50.42 6.19
CA PHE A 37 -2.56 -49.45 7.29
C PHE A 37 -2.15 -50.09 8.61
N VAL A 38 -2.56 -51.33 8.88
CA VAL A 38 -2.20 -52.08 10.09
C VAL A 38 -0.70 -52.36 10.13
N GLN A 39 -0.10 -52.71 8.99
CA GLN A 39 1.34 -52.94 8.86
C GLN A 39 2.13 -51.64 9.03
N ALA A 40 1.59 -50.52 8.54
CA ALA A 40 2.17 -49.20 8.77
C ALA A 40 2.08 -48.80 10.25
N ALA A 41 0.93 -49.01 10.91
CA ALA A 41 0.71 -48.67 12.31
C ALA A 41 1.59 -49.45 13.29
N ALA A 42 2.01 -50.67 12.93
CA ALA A 42 2.93 -51.49 13.71
C ALA A 42 4.39 -51.02 13.66
N SER A 43 4.73 -50.07 12.78
CA SER A 43 6.10 -49.61 12.64
C SER A 43 6.50 -48.65 13.77
N PRO A 44 7.78 -48.67 14.22
CA PRO A 44 8.26 -47.77 15.27
C PRO A 44 8.18 -46.29 14.91
N ALA A 45 8.19 -45.96 13.61
CA ALA A 45 8.18 -44.58 13.10
C ALA A 45 6.76 -44.00 12.95
N PHE A 46 5.72 -44.83 13.00
CA PHE A 46 4.34 -44.41 12.72
C PHE A 46 3.85 -43.27 13.63
N GLY A 47 4.12 -43.37 14.93
CA GLY A 47 3.71 -42.35 15.90
C GLY A 47 4.33 -40.97 15.63
N THR A 48 5.61 -40.93 15.26
CA THR A 48 6.32 -39.68 14.95
C THR A 48 5.82 -39.07 13.64
N VAL A 49 5.62 -39.90 12.62
CA VAL A 49 5.05 -39.52 11.31
C VAL A 49 3.66 -38.91 11.47
N TRP A 50 2.80 -39.57 12.24
CA TRP A 50 1.44 -39.13 12.48
C TRP A 50 1.39 -37.83 13.30
N ALA A 51 2.20 -37.73 14.36
CA ALA A 51 2.29 -36.53 15.19
C ALA A 51 2.77 -35.31 14.40
N ILE A 52 3.78 -35.47 13.54
CA ILE A 52 4.27 -34.40 12.67
C ILE A 52 3.15 -33.94 11.72
N ASN A 53 2.52 -34.87 10.99
CA ASN A 53 1.43 -34.54 10.06
C ASN A 53 0.24 -33.89 10.77
N ALA A 54 -0.11 -34.31 11.99
CA ALA A 54 -1.17 -33.68 12.78
C ALA A 54 -0.83 -32.24 13.17
N LEU A 55 0.42 -31.96 13.57
CA LEU A 55 0.88 -30.60 13.88
C LEU A 55 0.88 -29.70 12.65
N VAL A 56 1.25 -30.23 11.48
CA VAL A 56 1.17 -29.51 10.18
C VAL A 56 -0.26 -29.09 9.89
N MET A 57 -1.20 -30.03 9.97
CA MET A 57 -2.62 -29.77 9.68
C MET A 57 -3.22 -28.75 10.66
N LEU A 58 -2.84 -28.82 11.94
CA LEU A 58 -3.26 -27.85 12.95
C LEU A 58 -2.73 -26.44 12.66
N ALA A 59 -1.44 -26.31 12.32
CA ALA A 59 -0.83 -25.02 11.97
C ALA A 59 -1.50 -24.38 10.74
N PHE A 60 -1.80 -25.18 9.72
CA PHE A 60 -2.49 -24.73 8.52
C PHE A 60 -3.94 -24.29 8.81
N ALA A 61 -4.68 -25.06 9.61
CA ALA A 61 -6.04 -24.70 10.02
C ALA A 61 -6.07 -23.36 10.80
N LEU A 62 -5.11 -23.15 11.70
CA LEU A 62 -4.99 -21.90 12.46
C LEU A 62 -4.64 -20.71 11.57
N PHE A 63 -3.78 -20.90 10.56
CA PHE A 63 -3.47 -19.87 9.56
C PHE A 63 -4.72 -19.45 8.78
N ILE A 64 -5.47 -20.41 8.24
CA ILE A 64 -6.71 -20.13 7.51
C ILE A 64 -7.71 -19.39 8.41
N ALA A 65 -7.86 -19.84 9.66
CA ALA A 65 -8.74 -19.18 10.62
C ALA A 65 -8.28 -17.76 10.98
N GLN A 66 -6.97 -17.50 11.05
CA GLN A 66 -6.44 -16.17 11.35
C GLN A 66 -6.57 -15.21 10.15
N ALA A 67 -6.25 -15.69 8.95
CA ALA A 67 -6.46 -14.96 7.71
C ALA A 67 -7.95 -14.62 7.51
N GLY A 68 -8.83 -15.60 7.71
CA GLY A 68 -10.28 -15.42 7.65
C GLY A 68 -10.80 -14.39 8.66
N ARG A 69 -10.30 -14.42 9.91
CA ARG A 69 -10.66 -13.43 10.93
C ARG A 69 -10.15 -12.02 10.63
N ALA A 70 -9.03 -11.87 9.93
CA ALA A 70 -8.52 -10.57 9.52
C ALA A 70 -9.36 -9.99 8.37
N ALA A 71 -9.63 -10.82 7.35
CA ALA A 71 -10.47 -10.46 6.23
C ALA A 71 -11.90 -10.12 6.67
N SER A 72 -12.49 -10.91 7.56
CA SER A 72 -13.84 -10.66 8.08
C SER A 72 -13.92 -9.34 8.84
N ARG A 73 -12.90 -8.98 9.64
CA ARG A 73 -12.86 -7.68 10.33
C ARG A 73 -12.85 -6.52 9.34
N VAL A 74 -12.02 -6.58 8.30
CA VAL A 74 -11.99 -5.53 7.27
C VAL A 74 -13.34 -5.44 6.56
N LEU A 75 -13.90 -6.58 6.15
CA LEU A 75 -15.19 -6.62 5.47
C LEU A 75 -16.32 -6.07 6.34
N LEU A 76 -16.39 -6.48 7.61
CA LEU A 76 -17.37 -5.96 8.56
C LEU A 76 -17.23 -4.46 8.77
N THR A 77 -16.01 -3.93 8.87
CA THR A 77 -15.79 -2.48 8.97
C THR A 77 -16.29 -1.73 7.73
N VAL A 78 -15.96 -2.24 6.54
CA VAL A 78 -16.40 -1.62 5.27
C VAL A 78 -17.92 -1.68 5.15
N LEU A 79 -18.53 -2.83 5.41
CA LEU A 79 -19.98 -3.00 5.39
C LEU A 79 -20.67 -2.10 6.43
N SER A 80 -20.13 -2.01 7.64
CA SER A 80 -20.67 -1.14 8.69
C SER A 80 -20.57 0.33 8.28
N ALA A 81 -19.46 0.76 7.69
CA ALA A 81 -19.30 2.12 7.18
C ALA A 81 -20.31 2.43 6.06
N LEU A 82 -20.50 1.50 5.12
CA LEU A 82 -21.51 1.60 4.07
C LEU A 82 -22.94 1.57 4.62
N LEU A 83 -23.21 0.83 5.69
CA LEU A 83 -24.53 0.84 6.32
C LEU A 83 -24.79 2.17 7.03
N ILE A 84 -23.87 2.61 7.87
CA ILE A 84 -24.00 3.84 8.65
C ILE A 84 -24.08 5.06 7.72
N GLY A 85 -23.20 5.16 6.73
CA GLY A 85 -23.24 6.24 5.74
C GLY A 85 -24.55 6.26 4.95
N GLY A 86 -25.12 5.09 4.65
CA GLY A 86 -26.35 4.96 3.89
C GLY A 86 -27.56 5.35 4.71
N LEU A 87 -27.62 4.92 5.97
CA LEU A 87 -28.65 5.33 6.91
C LEU A 87 -28.61 6.84 7.15
N LEU A 88 -27.42 7.43 7.32
CA LEU A 88 -27.28 8.88 7.46
C LEU A 88 -27.78 9.63 6.22
N LEU A 89 -27.44 9.17 5.01
CA LEU A 89 -27.92 9.78 3.78
C LEU A 89 -29.43 9.62 3.59
N LEU A 90 -30.01 8.48 4.00
CA LEU A 90 -31.46 8.28 4.00
C LEU A 90 -32.18 9.24 4.95
N ILE A 91 -31.56 9.60 6.08
CA ILE A 91 -32.13 10.57 7.04
C ILE A 91 -32.02 12.01 6.50
N ILE A 92 -30.90 12.37 5.88
CA ILE A 92 -30.62 13.76 5.45
C ILE A 92 -31.28 14.09 4.10
N SER A 93 -31.27 13.15 3.16
CA SER A 93 -31.80 13.36 1.80
C SER A 93 -32.35 12.04 1.22
N PRO A 94 -33.52 11.57 1.69
CA PRO A 94 -34.10 10.29 1.30
C PRO A 94 -34.23 10.14 -0.22
N GLU A 95 -34.66 11.19 -0.91
CA GLU A 95 -34.91 11.18 -2.36
C GLU A 95 -33.64 11.02 -3.20
N ARG A 96 -32.46 11.39 -2.68
CA ARG A 96 -31.17 11.26 -3.38
C ARG A 96 -30.33 10.10 -2.88
N ALA A 97 -30.61 9.54 -1.70
CA ALA A 97 -29.81 8.52 -1.06
C ALA A 97 -29.53 7.30 -1.97
N GLY A 98 -30.56 6.80 -2.66
CA GLY A 98 -30.41 5.69 -3.61
C GLY A 98 -29.45 6.04 -4.75
N SER A 99 -29.65 7.20 -5.38
CA SER A 99 -28.79 7.67 -6.48
C SER A 99 -27.34 7.91 -6.02
N ALA A 100 -27.14 8.45 -4.81
CA ALA A 100 -25.83 8.69 -4.22
C ALA A 100 -25.08 7.39 -3.94
N TYR A 101 -25.76 6.36 -3.42
CA TYR A 101 -25.17 5.04 -3.19
C TYR A 101 -24.83 4.33 -4.50
N THR A 102 -25.71 4.40 -5.49
CA THR A 102 -25.40 3.87 -6.82
C THR A 102 -24.19 4.59 -7.42
N ALA A 103 -24.12 5.92 -7.32
CA ALA A 103 -22.98 6.69 -7.80
C ALA A 103 -21.68 6.38 -7.03
N LEU A 104 -21.75 6.12 -5.72
CA LEU A 104 -20.60 5.71 -4.92
C LEU A 104 -20.07 4.33 -5.35
N LEU A 105 -20.95 3.35 -5.51
CA LEU A 105 -20.57 1.96 -5.79
C LEU A 105 -20.21 1.72 -7.26
N THR A 106 -20.96 2.32 -8.19
CA THR A 106 -20.79 2.10 -9.64
C THR A 106 -20.18 3.29 -10.37
N GLY A 107 -19.92 4.41 -9.68
CA GLY A 107 -19.35 5.62 -10.28
C GLY A 107 -18.06 5.37 -11.06
N PRO A 108 -17.04 4.73 -10.44
CA PRO A 108 -15.81 4.38 -11.13
C PRO A 108 -16.04 3.42 -12.31
N LEU A 109 -16.97 2.46 -12.17
CA LEU A 109 -17.26 1.43 -13.17
C LEU A 109 -18.12 1.93 -14.34
N SER A 110 -18.76 3.09 -14.20
CA SER A 110 -19.73 3.59 -15.17
C SER A 110 -19.11 4.00 -16.52
N ARG A 111 -17.84 4.40 -16.54
CA ARG A 111 -17.13 4.88 -17.73
C ARG A 111 -15.67 4.47 -17.67
N LEU A 112 -15.09 4.15 -18.83
CA LEU A 112 -13.71 3.69 -18.94
C LEU A 112 -12.70 4.71 -18.38
N ASN A 113 -12.92 6.01 -18.61
CA ASN A 113 -12.04 7.05 -18.08
C ASN A 113 -12.09 7.16 -16.54
N ARG A 114 -13.28 7.05 -15.94
CA ARG A 114 -13.42 7.05 -14.47
C ARG A 114 -12.76 5.83 -13.83
N TRP A 115 -12.88 4.68 -14.49
CA TRP A 115 -12.23 3.45 -14.04
C TRP A 115 -10.71 3.56 -14.10
N ALA A 116 -10.20 4.16 -15.18
CA ALA A 116 -8.78 4.42 -15.35
C ALA A 116 -8.24 5.43 -14.33
N SER A 117 -8.93 6.54 -14.07
CA SER A 117 -8.56 7.48 -12.99
C SER A 117 -8.57 6.81 -11.62
N TRP A 118 -9.54 5.93 -11.35
CA TRP A 118 -9.58 5.16 -10.10
C TRP A 118 -8.37 4.23 -9.94
N ILE A 119 -7.93 3.58 -11.02
CA ILE A 119 -6.73 2.75 -11.03
C ILE A 119 -5.47 3.61 -10.83
N ASP A 120 -5.39 4.78 -11.46
CA ASP A 120 -4.28 5.71 -11.30
C ASP A 120 -4.09 6.11 -9.83
N ASP A 121 -5.18 6.53 -9.17
CA ASP A 121 -5.20 6.82 -7.74
C ASP A 121 -4.81 5.60 -6.89
N ALA A 122 -5.36 4.42 -7.21
CA ALA A 122 -5.09 3.19 -6.48
C ALA A 122 -3.61 2.76 -6.59
N ILE A 123 -3.00 2.91 -7.77
CA ILE A 123 -1.57 2.64 -7.99
C ILE A 123 -0.74 3.61 -7.15
N GLY A 124 -1.02 4.91 -7.20
CA GLY A 124 -0.33 5.92 -6.41
C GLY A 124 -0.36 5.62 -4.91
N LEU A 125 -1.55 5.35 -4.38
CA LEU A 125 -1.73 4.98 -2.97
C LEU A 125 -1.02 3.67 -2.61
N THR A 126 -0.99 2.69 -3.52
CA THR A 126 -0.29 1.42 -3.30
C THR A 126 1.22 1.63 -3.23
N LEU A 127 1.79 2.47 -4.10
CA LEU A 127 3.22 2.82 -4.07
C LEU A 127 3.60 3.54 -2.77
N VAL A 128 2.77 4.48 -2.32
CA VAL A 128 2.95 5.16 -1.03
C VAL A 128 2.88 4.15 0.12
N ALA A 129 1.89 3.26 0.13
CA ALA A 129 1.77 2.21 1.14
C ALA A 129 2.99 1.28 1.15
N LEU A 130 3.53 0.93 -0.02
CA LEU A 130 4.74 0.13 -0.17
C LEU A 130 5.96 0.85 0.41
N ALA A 131 6.12 2.14 0.11
CA ALA A 131 7.21 2.97 0.65
C ALA A 131 7.15 3.06 2.19
N ILE A 132 5.96 3.35 2.75
CA ILE A 132 5.77 3.42 4.21
C ILE A 132 6.00 2.06 4.87
N THR A 133 5.65 0.96 4.20
CA THR A 133 5.88 -0.40 4.71
C THR A 133 7.38 -0.66 4.96
N LEU A 134 8.27 -0.12 4.13
CA LEU A 134 9.73 -0.20 4.36
C LEU A 134 10.15 0.51 5.66
N VAL A 135 9.55 1.68 5.94
CA VAL A 135 9.80 2.44 7.17
C VAL A 135 9.32 1.66 8.39
N PHE A 136 8.13 1.08 8.32
CA PHE A 136 7.61 0.22 9.41
C PHE A 136 8.45 -1.04 9.63
N LYS A 137 9.08 -1.61 8.58
CA LYS A 137 10.04 -2.71 8.73
C LYS A 137 11.29 -2.30 9.52
N ALA A 138 11.73 -1.05 9.39
CA ALA A 138 12.79 -0.46 10.22
C ALA A 138 12.33 -0.17 11.67
N LYS A 139 11.07 -0.48 12.02
CA LYS A 139 10.42 -0.21 13.31
C LYS A 139 10.33 1.29 13.62
N LEU A 140 10.33 2.09 12.56
CA LEU A 140 10.12 3.52 12.63
C LEU A 140 8.68 3.80 12.23
N PHE A 141 8.04 4.75 12.89
CA PHE A 141 6.74 5.26 12.49
C PHE A 141 6.91 6.60 11.80
N SER A 142 6.48 6.69 10.54
CA SER A 142 6.46 7.94 9.78
C SER A 142 5.05 8.27 9.33
N LEU A 143 4.63 9.51 9.58
CA LEU A 143 3.42 10.11 9.02
C LEU A 143 3.77 11.15 7.94
N GLY A 144 5.03 11.20 7.49
CA GLY A 144 5.57 12.27 6.67
C GLY A 144 5.41 12.09 5.15
N ALA A 145 4.73 11.01 4.72
CA ALA A 145 4.60 10.69 3.31
C ALA A 145 3.88 11.79 2.53
N GLU A 146 2.88 12.43 3.14
CA GLU A 146 2.15 13.55 2.55
C GLU A 146 3.08 14.72 2.20
N GLY A 147 3.95 15.15 3.13
CA GLY A 147 4.92 16.22 2.85
C GLY A 147 5.94 15.84 1.76
N GLN A 148 6.36 14.58 1.71
CA GLN A 148 7.24 14.08 0.64
C GLN A 148 6.54 14.09 -0.73
N ILE A 149 5.25 13.75 -0.78
CA ILE A 149 4.44 13.81 -2.00
C ILE A 149 4.33 15.26 -2.48
N PHE A 150 4.02 16.22 -1.59
CA PHE A 150 3.92 17.64 -1.96
C PHE A 150 5.23 18.17 -2.57
N LEU A 151 6.36 17.98 -1.88
CA LEU A 151 7.63 18.51 -2.37
C LEU A 151 8.19 17.73 -3.56
N GLY A 152 7.94 16.42 -3.62
CA GLY A 152 8.28 15.60 -4.78
C GLY A 152 7.50 16.02 -6.03
N ALA A 153 6.19 16.25 -5.88
CA ALA A 153 5.34 16.77 -6.95
C ALA A 153 5.77 18.17 -7.39
N LEU A 154 6.14 19.04 -6.43
CA LEU A 154 6.67 20.37 -6.74
C LEU A 154 7.95 20.28 -7.58
N ALA A 155 8.93 19.51 -7.13
CA ALA A 155 10.22 19.37 -7.82
C ALA A 155 10.05 18.77 -9.23
N SER A 156 9.24 17.72 -9.35
CA SER A 156 8.90 17.10 -10.64
C SER A 156 8.20 18.09 -11.56
N GLY A 157 7.20 18.82 -11.06
CA GLY A 157 6.46 19.83 -11.81
C GLY A 157 7.33 21.02 -12.25
N LEU A 158 8.25 21.48 -11.40
CA LEU A 158 9.19 22.55 -11.76
C LEU A 158 10.13 22.10 -12.87
N VAL A 159 10.66 20.87 -12.81
CA VAL A 159 11.46 20.32 -13.92
C VAL A 159 10.63 20.24 -15.19
N ALA A 160 9.43 19.67 -15.12
CA ALA A 160 8.52 19.55 -16.26
C ALA A 160 8.19 20.90 -16.93
N LEU A 161 8.07 21.98 -16.14
CA LEU A 161 7.75 23.32 -16.63
C LEU A 161 8.95 24.06 -17.22
N PHE A 162 10.08 24.03 -16.52
CA PHE A 162 11.20 24.92 -16.80
C PHE A 162 12.31 24.28 -17.62
N VAL A 163 12.39 22.94 -17.67
CA VAL A 163 13.34 22.24 -18.54
C VAL A 163 12.68 21.98 -19.89
N GLN A 164 13.32 22.46 -20.97
CA GLN A 164 12.78 22.38 -22.32
C GLN A 164 13.82 21.77 -23.28
N GLY A 165 13.35 21.25 -24.42
CA GLY A 165 14.21 20.71 -25.48
C GLY A 165 14.74 19.29 -25.23
N LEU A 166 14.29 18.61 -24.18
CA LEU A 166 14.62 17.20 -23.94
C LEU A 166 13.64 16.24 -24.65
N PRO A 167 14.11 15.09 -25.15
CA PRO A 167 13.26 13.98 -25.56
C PRO A 167 12.39 13.48 -24.39
N ALA A 168 11.20 12.96 -24.69
CA ALA A 168 10.20 12.61 -23.69
C ALA A 168 10.71 11.65 -22.60
N ALA A 169 11.44 10.60 -22.98
CA ALA A 169 11.99 9.63 -22.04
C ALA A 169 12.98 10.27 -21.04
N LEU A 170 13.84 11.18 -21.51
CA LEU A 170 14.83 11.87 -20.66
C LEU A 170 14.18 12.92 -19.79
N HIS A 171 13.23 13.68 -20.33
CA HIS A 171 12.51 14.71 -19.59
C HIS A 171 11.72 14.09 -18.42
N LEU A 172 10.97 13.01 -18.70
CA LEU A 172 10.20 12.29 -17.68
C LEU A 172 11.10 11.67 -16.61
N SER A 173 12.20 11.04 -17.02
CA SER A 173 13.17 10.44 -16.08
C SER A 173 13.80 11.50 -15.17
N LEU A 174 14.11 12.68 -15.71
CA LEU A 174 14.63 13.81 -14.95
C LEU A 174 13.58 14.35 -13.96
N ALA A 175 12.32 14.51 -14.39
CA ALA A 175 11.24 14.99 -13.53
C ALA A 175 10.96 14.02 -12.37
N VAL A 176 10.86 12.72 -12.66
CA VAL A 176 10.70 11.67 -11.64
C VAL A 176 11.92 11.61 -10.72
N GLY A 177 13.13 11.70 -11.27
CA GLY A 177 14.37 11.72 -10.50
C GLY A 177 14.48 12.91 -9.54
N ALA A 178 14.10 14.10 -10.00
CA ALA A 178 14.05 15.30 -9.17
C ALA A 178 13.03 15.16 -8.04
N GLY A 179 11.83 14.64 -8.34
CA GLY A 179 10.81 14.35 -7.33
C GLY A 179 11.28 13.34 -6.28
N ALA A 180 11.91 12.25 -6.71
CA ALA A 180 12.46 11.23 -5.82
C ALA A 180 13.59 11.78 -4.94
N LEU A 181 14.48 12.60 -5.50
CA LEU A 181 15.58 13.23 -4.76
C LEU A 181 15.05 14.19 -3.69
N VAL A 182 14.15 15.11 -4.05
CA VAL A 182 13.59 16.08 -3.11
C VAL A 182 12.73 15.40 -2.04
N GLY A 183 11.92 14.41 -2.41
CA GLY A 183 11.15 13.61 -1.45
C GLY A 183 12.06 12.87 -0.46
N THR A 184 13.18 12.30 -0.93
CA THR A 184 14.18 11.64 -0.08
C THR A 184 14.85 12.63 0.87
N LEU A 185 15.28 13.79 0.36
CA LEU A 185 15.91 14.84 1.17
C LEU A 185 14.94 15.36 2.25
N TRP A 186 13.66 15.50 1.93
CA TRP A 186 12.64 15.90 2.90
C TRP A 186 12.42 14.83 3.98
N GLY A 187 12.34 13.56 3.57
CA GLY A 187 12.24 12.43 4.48
C GLY A 187 13.46 12.22 5.37
N LEU A 188 14.63 12.71 4.94
CA LEU A 188 15.88 12.64 5.71
C LEU A 188 15.84 13.56 6.93
N ILE A 189 15.15 14.71 6.87
CA ILE A 189 15.05 15.70 7.96
C ILE A 189 14.62 15.05 9.28
N PRO A 190 13.44 14.39 9.39
CA PRO A 190 13.03 13.76 10.65
C PRO A 190 13.95 12.60 11.06
N GLY A 191 14.57 11.92 10.10
CA GLY A 191 15.57 10.88 10.36
C GLY A 191 16.82 11.42 11.05
N VAL A 192 17.33 12.58 10.59
CA VAL A 192 18.46 13.30 11.19
C VAL A 192 18.08 13.86 12.56
N LEU A 193 16.92 14.49 12.69
CA LEU A 193 16.44 15.00 13.98
C LEU A 193 16.35 13.89 15.03
N ARG A 194 15.89 12.71 14.64
CA ARG A 194 15.91 11.53 15.52
C ARG A 194 17.32 11.08 15.87
N ALA A 195 18.20 10.95 14.88
CA ALA A 195 19.54 10.40 15.06
C ALA A 195 20.43 11.26 15.96
N TYR A 196 20.33 12.59 15.85
CA TYR A 196 21.20 13.52 16.57
C TYR A 196 20.53 14.19 17.77
N LEU A 197 19.21 14.42 17.74
CA LEU A 197 18.49 15.15 18.79
C LEU A 197 17.54 14.28 19.61
N GLY A 198 17.42 12.99 19.29
CA GLY A 198 16.49 12.08 19.99
C GLY A 198 15.02 12.46 19.80
N ALA A 199 14.69 13.24 18.77
CA ALA A 199 13.33 13.68 18.51
C ALA A 199 12.41 12.50 18.17
N ASN A 200 11.14 12.59 18.58
CA ASN A 200 10.13 11.61 18.20
C ASN A 200 9.81 11.74 16.70
N GLU A 201 10.21 10.74 15.93
CA GLU A 201 9.99 10.58 14.49
C GLU A 201 8.53 10.79 14.06
N LEU A 202 7.56 10.31 14.85
CA LEU A 202 6.14 10.43 14.52
C LEU A 202 5.71 11.90 14.59
N VAL A 203 6.12 12.60 15.64
CA VAL A 203 5.80 14.01 15.83
C VAL A 203 6.52 14.86 14.80
N ALA A 204 7.83 14.61 14.58
CA ALA A 204 8.62 15.36 13.61
C ALA A 204 8.05 15.22 12.19
N THR A 205 7.71 14.00 11.77
CA THR A 205 7.12 13.76 10.45
C THR A 205 5.73 14.39 10.31
N LEU A 206 4.89 14.34 11.34
CA LEU A 206 3.57 14.98 11.34
C LEU A 206 3.67 16.52 11.22
N MET A 207 4.61 17.14 11.94
CA MET A 207 4.80 18.59 11.92
C MET A 207 5.40 19.11 10.62
N LEU A 208 6.14 18.27 9.88
CA LEU A 208 6.72 18.65 8.59
C LEU A 208 5.69 18.64 7.45
N ASN A 209 4.56 17.94 7.56
CA ASN A 209 3.55 17.91 6.50
C ASN A 209 2.93 19.30 6.21
N PRO A 210 2.44 20.06 7.22
CA PRO A 210 1.92 21.41 6.97
C PRO A 210 2.98 22.35 6.38
N ILE A 211 4.23 22.23 6.81
CA ILE A 211 5.34 23.04 6.28
C ILE A 211 5.54 22.75 4.79
N ALA A 212 5.55 21.47 4.40
CA ALA A 212 5.64 21.07 3.00
C ALA A 212 4.45 21.58 2.17
N ALA A 213 3.23 21.47 2.70
CA ALA A 213 2.02 21.95 2.03
C ALA A 213 2.01 23.48 1.83
N LEU A 214 2.41 24.25 2.86
CA LEU A 214 2.53 25.70 2.78
C LEU A 214 3.63 26.11 1.79
N PHE A 215 4.77 25.43 1.80
CA PHE A 215 5.85 25.69 0.86
C PHE A 215 5.41 25.39 -0.59
N TYR A 216 4.74 24.25 -0.80
CA TYR A 216 4.12 23.91 -2.09
C TYR A 216 3.18 25.02 -2.56
N GLY A 217 2.25 25.47 -1.70
CA GLY A 217 1.31 26.53 -2.00
C GLY A 217 1.97 27.87 -2.35
N LEU A 218 3.01 28.26 -1.61
CA LEU A 218 3.76 29.51 -1.85
C LEU A 218 4.46 29.52 -3.22
N ILE A 219 5.09 28.40 -3.59
CA ILE A 219 5.74 28.29 -4.90
C ILE A 219 4.68 28.21 -6.00
N LEU A 220 3.60 27.44 -5.80
CA LEU A 220 2.51 27.34 -6.75
C LEU A 220 1.86 28.70 -7.02
N GLU A 221 1.67 29.53 -5.98
CA GLU A 221 1.18 30.90 -6.14
C GLU A 221 2.09 31.76 -7.01
N ARG A 222 3.41 31.55 -6.94
CA ARG A 222 4.37 32.30 -7.76
C ARG A 222 4.38 31.89 -9.23
N ILE A 223 4.08 30.62 -9.52
CA ILE A 223 4.10 30.05 -10.88
C ILE A 223 2.70 29.86 -11.50
N ARG A 224 1.63 30.24 -10.77
CA ARG A 224 0.26 30.08 -11.25
C ARG A 224 0.00 30.92 -12.50
N LEU A 225 -0.89 30.44 -13.37
CA LEU A 225 -1.39 31.27 -14.47
C LEU A 225 -2.35 32.32 -13.92
N PRO A 226 -2.09 33.64 -14.15
CA PRO A 226 -2.92 34.71 -13.63
C PRO A 226 -4.40 34.64 -14.06
N GLN A 227 -4.69 33.96 -15.17
CA GLN A 227 -6.02 33.90 -15.79
C GLN A 227 -6.77 32.59 -15.54
N SER A 228 -6.19 31.62 -14.84
CA SER A 228 -6.77 30.27 -14.73
C SER A 228 -7.94 30.17 -13.74
N GLY A 229 -8.19 31.18 -12.90
CA GLY A 229 -9.21 31.14 -11.84
C GLY A 229 -8.98 30.07 -10.76
N ALA A 230 -7.95 29.23 -10.93
CA ALA A 230 -7.57 28.11 -10.07
C ALA A 230 -6.10 28.26 -9.65
N MET A 231 -5.69 27.58 -8.57
CA MET A 231 -4.27 27.47 -8.24
C MET A 231 -3.64 26.39 -9.13
N ALA A 232 -3.29 26.76 -10.36
CA ALA A 232 -2.67 25.87 -11.34
C ALA A 232 -1.55 26.56 -12.14
N SER A 233 -0.49 25.81 -12.44
CA SER A 233 0.61 26.26 -13.31
C SER A 233 0.23 26.20 -14.79
N ALA A 234 1.18 26.51 -15.67
CA ALA A 234 1.03 26.25 -17.09
C ALA A 234 0.86 24.75 -17.34
N LEU A 235 0.27 24.41 -18.49
CA LEU A 235 0.26 23.02 -18.94
C LEU A 235 1.68 22.56 -19.20
N PHE A 236 1.99 21.33 -18.78
CA PHE A 236 3.28 20.72 -19.06
C PHE A 236 3.42 20.43 -20.56
N PRO A 237 4.64 20.54 -21.12
CA PRO A 237 4.90 20.15 -22.50
C PRO A 237 4.68 18.64 -22.68
N GLU A 238 4.33 18.20 -23.89
CA GLU A 238 4.07 16.77 -24.14
C GLU A 238 5.26 15.86 -23.82
N SER A 239 6.49 16.38 -23.91
CA SER A 239 7.68 15.62 -23.52
C SER A 239 7.77 15.33 -22.02
N ALA A 240 7.11 16.12 -21.17
CA ALA A 240 7.08 15.92 -19.72
C ALA A 240 5.87 15.11 -19.23
N LEU A 241 4.95 14.76 -20.13
CA LEU A 241 3.75 14.02 -19.80
C LEU A 241 3.96 12.51 -19.98
N LEU A 242 3.35 11.73 -19.10
CA LEU A 242 3.20 10.30 -19.33
C LEU A 242 2.33 10.06 -20.58
N PRO A 243 2.67 9.07 -21.43
CA PRO A 243 1.84 8.71 -22.56
C PRO A 243 0.43 8.34 -22.10
N ARG A 244 -0.59 8.96 -22.69
CA ARG A 244 -1.98 8.66 -22.36
C ARG A 244 -2.37 7.29 -22.93
N LEU A 245 -2.70 6.35 -22.05
CA LEU A 245 -3.16 5.02 -22.44
C LEU A 245 -4.64 5.01 -22.82
N ILE A 246 -5.45 5.87 -22.19
CA ILE A 246 -6.89 5.97 -22.39
C ILE A 246 -7.24 7.43 -22.75
N PRO A 247 -8.07 7.68 -23.77
CA PRO A 247 -8.52 9.04 -24.10
C PRO A 247 -9.36 9.65 -22.96
N ALA A 248 -9.16 10.94 -22.69
CA ALA A 248 -9.88 11.71 -21.66
C ALA A 248 -9.64 11.28 -20.20
N THR A 249 -8.45 10.73 -19.92
CA THR A 249 -7.77 10.72 -18.61
C THR A 249 -6.52 11.57 -18.69
#